data_AF-A0A2I4AI23-F1
#
_entry.id   AF-A0A2I4AI23-F1
#
_cell.length_a   1.000
_cell.length_b   1.000
_cell.length_c   1.000
_cell.angle_alpha   90.00
_cell.angle_beta   90.00
_cell.angle_gamma   90.00
#
_symmetry.space_group_name_H-M   'P 1'
#
loop_
_entity.id
_entity.type
_entity.pdbx_description
1 polymer ?
#
loop_
_entity_poly.entity_id
_entity_poly.type
_entity_poly.pdbx_seq_one_letter_code
_entity_poly.pdbx_strand_id
1 'polypeptide(L)'
;MAAPGRCGFFVQRKNRFCNMIVGKGKRFCGEHATMEEVGGTKRIPCPLDPKHTVTEDKLEKHLKKCNSREKPRAAYFVENINAGPADVDENLPQVGLSEFSRTDLESLVDKLKTAVEGLQWDVEDKILSHLVLQDELSNPKNGDSAHKHLKQQASILGHLEDLGLLRRGRCFVEFGAGRGKLSHWIHEALKTQEDLKTQEDLKTQEDLKTQEDL
;
A
#
# COMPACT_ATOMS: atom_id res chain seq x y z
N MET A 1 -28.03 23.48 -3.10
CA MET A 1 -28.83 22.24 -3.07
C MET A 1 -27.92 21.06 -3.36
N ALA A 2 -28.27 19.84 -2.93
CA ALA A 2 -27.49 18.65 -3.27
C ALA A 2 -27.57 18.36 -4.79
N ALA A 3 -26.50 17.82 -5.36
CA ALA A 3 -26.48 17.44 -6.77
C ALA A 3 -27.49 16.31 -7.07
N PRO A 4 -28.01 16.20 -8.30
CA PRO A 4 -28.94 15.13 -8.69
C PRO A 4 -28.39 13.74 -8.34
N GLY A 5 -29.19 12.90 -7.70
CA GLY A 5 -28.78 11.56 -7.27
C GLY A 5 -27.81 11.51 -6.08
N ARG A 6 -27.52 12.65 -5.43
CA ARG A 6 -26.69 12.74 -4.22
C ARG A 6 -27.54 13.04 -2.98
N CYS A 7 -27.00 12.65 -1.83
CA CYS A 7 -27.65 12.79 -0.54
C CYS A 7 -27.92 14.25 -0.18
N GLY A 8 -29.17 14.56 0.20
CA GLY A 8 -29.61 15.88 0.60
C GLY A 8 -29.06 16.40 1.93
N PHE A 9 -28.31 15.59 2.68
CA PHE A 9 -27.79 15.95 4.00
C PHE A 9 -26.61 16.93 3.92
N PHE A 10 -26.65 18.01 4.70
CA PHE A 10 -25.60 19.01 4.77
C PHE A 10 -24.62 18.71 5.92
N VAL A 11 -23.35 18.45 5.60
CA VAL A 11 -22.32 18.13 6.59
C VAL A 11 -21.68 19.44 7.07
N GLN A 12 -22.16 19.98 8.19
CA GLN A 12 -21.71 21.27 8.75
C GLN A 12 -20.18 21.35 8.91
N ARG A 13 -19.55 20.33 9.50
CA ARG A 13 -18.08 20.27 9.68
C ARG A 13 -17.28 20.38 8.38
N LYS A 14 -17.85 19.96 7.25
CA LYS A 14 -17.19 19.96 5.93
C LYS A 14 -17.73 21.06 5.01
N ASN A 15 -18.65 21.88 5.50
CA ASN A 15 -19.36 22.93 4.78
C ASN A 15 -19.84 22.51 3.36
N ARG A 16 -20.37 21.28 3.24
CA ARG A 16 -20.80 20.72 1.95
C ARG A 16 -21.89 19.67 2.11
N PHE A 17 -22.66 19.44 1.04
CA PHE A 17 -23.60 18.32 0.98
C PHE A 17 -22.89 16.97 0.93
N CYS A 18 -23.50 15.93 1.51
CA CYS A 18 -22.99 14.57 1.49
C CYS A 18 -22.88 14.05 0.05
N ASN A 19 -21.70 13.56 -0.33
CA ASN A 19 -21.44 13.09 -1.69
C ASN A 19 -21.91 11.64 -1.94
N MET A 20 -22.61 11.02 -0.99
CA MET A 20 -23.07 9.64 -1.14
C MET A 20 -24.27 9.58 -2.08
N ILE A 21 -24.35 8.49 -2.86
CA ILE A 21 -25.43 8.24 -3.82
C ILE A 21 -26.70 7.83 -3.06
N VAL A 22 -27.84 8.31 -3.53
CA VAL A 22 -29.17 7.94 -3.00
C VAL A 22 -29.78 6.80 -3.79
N GLY A 23 -30.60 5.97 -3.12
CA GLY A 23 -31.44 4.99 -3.81
C GLY A 23 -32.52 5.69 -4.65
N LYS A 24 -33.03 5.02 -5.69
CA LYS A 24 -34.14 5.53 -6.51
C LYS A 24 -35.32 5.93 -5.61
N GLY A 25 -35.80 7.17 -5.76
CA GLY A 25 -36.92 7.72 -4.98
C GLY A 25 -36.59 8.17 -3.55
N LYS A 26 -35.34 8.11 -3.10
CA LYS A 26 -34.93 8.55 -1.76
C LYS A 26 -34.17 9.87 -1.80
N ARG A 27 -34.32 10.69 -0.76
CA ARG A 27 -33.63 12.00 -0.64
C ARG A 27 -32.25 11.90 0.02
N PHE A 28 -32.03 10.88 0.84
CA PHE A 28 -30.80 10.68 1.61
C PHE A 28 -30.12 9.35 1.27
N CYS A 29 -28.80 9.28 1.46
CA CYS A 29 -28.05 8.03 1.30
C CYS A 29 -28.35 7.06 2.45
N GLY A 30 -27.91 5.80 2.33
CA GLY A 30 -28.11 4.80 3.39
C GLY A 30 -27.64 5.24 4.78
N GLU A 31 -26.63 6.11 4.85
CA GLU A 31 -26.11 6.66 6.11
C GLU A 31 -26.97 7.76 6.73
N HIS A 32 -27.64 8.58 5.92
CA HIS A 32 -28.47 9.69 6.39
C HIS A 32 -29.99 9.44 6.21
N ALA A 33 -30.38 8.26 5.73
CA ALA A 33 -31.77 7.87 5.54
C ALA A 33 -32.59 7.82 6.83
N THR A 34 -31.93 7.71 7.98
CA THR A 34 -32.55 7.73 9.32
C THR A 34 -33.19 9.08 9.67
N MET A 35 -32.95 10.14 8.90
CA MET A 35 -33.54 11.47 9.12
C MET A 35 -34.93 11.65 8.48
N GLU A 36 -35.40 10.69 7.69
CA GLU A 36 -36.79 10.64 7.23
C GLU A 36 -37.57 9.70 8.17
N GLU A 37 -38.33 10.27 9.12
CA GLU A 37 -39.18 9.54 10.07
C GLU A 37 -40.31 8.73 9.42
N VAL A 38 -40.45 8.79 8.09
CA VAL A 38 -41.54 8.17 7.35
C VAL A 38 -41.06 6.87 6.68
N GLY A 39 -41.09 5.78 7.44
CA GLY A 39 -41.07 4.41 6.89
C GLY A 39 -39.70 3.76 6.66
N GLY A 40 -38.61 4.31 7.21
CA GLY A 40 -37.29 3.67 7.20
C GLY A 40 -37.07 2.72 8.38
N THR A 41 -36.54 1.52 8.13
CA THR A 41 -36.05 0.59 9.18
C THR A 41 -35.08 1.30 10.12
N LYS A 42 -35.40 1.30 11.42
CA LYS A 42 -34.59 1.90 12.50
C LYS A 42 -33.14 1.43 12.40
N ARG A 43 -32.18 2.36 12.43
CA ARG A 43 -30.75 2.03 12.56
C ARG A 43 -30.36 2.07 14.03
N ILE A 44 -29.69 1.03 14.48
CA ILE A 44 -29.17 0.87 15.84
C ILE A 44 -27.64 0.84 15.80
N PRO A 45 -26.93 1.28 16.86
CA PRO A 45 -25.50 1.06 16.96
C PRO A 45 -25.20 -0.45 16.94
N CYS A 46 -24.09 -0.84 16.32
CA CYS A 46 -23.69 -2.23 16.32
C CYS A 46 -23.33 -2.68 17.75
N PRO A 47 -23.84 -3.83 18.22
CA PRO A 47 -23.49 -4.38 19.53
C PRO A 47 -22.00 -4.73 19.69
N LEU A 48 -21.30 -4.99 18.58
CA LEU A 48 -19.87 -5.34 18.58
C LEU A 48 -18.96 -4.11 18.51
N ASP A 49 -19.45 -2.97 18.01
CA ASP A 49 -18.67 -1.73 17.90
C ASP A 49 -19.61 -0.51 17.75
N PRO A 50 -19.71 0.35 18.77
CA PRO A 50 -20.56 1.54 18.72
C PRO A 50 -20.17 2.57 17.65
N LYS A 51 -19.00 2.45 17.01
CA LYS A 51 -18.52 3.41 15.99
C LYS A 51 -19.27 3.31 14.66
N HIS A 52 -20.08 2.27 14.44
CA HIS A 52 -20.93 2.15 13.25
C HIS A 52 -22.36 1.71 13.59
N THR A 53 -23.27 1.94 12.65
CA THR A 53 -24.71 1.65 12.80
C THR A 53 -25.20 0.65 11.76
N VAL A 54 -26.26 -0.07 12.08
CA VAL A 54 -26.84 -1.14 11.25
C VAL A 54 -28.35 -1.00 11.27
N THR A 55 -29.04 -1.33 10.18
CA THR A 55 -30.51 -1.43 10.23
C THR A 55 -30.92 -2.61 11.10
N GLU A 56 -31.92 -2.41 11.95
CA GLU A 56 -32.40 -3.38 12.94
C GLU A 56 -32.78 -4.72 12.31
N ASP A 57 -33.46 -4.68 11.16
CA ASP A 57 -33.85 -5.84 10.34
C ASP A 57 -32.67 -6.66 9.79
N LYS A 58 -31.46 -6.07 9.73
CA LYS A 58 -30.24 -6.71 9.20
C LYS A 58 -29.20 -6.95 10.28
N LEU A 59 -29.53 -6.76 11.55
CA LEU A 59 -28.58 -6.96 12.65
C LEU A 59 -27.97 -8.36 12.62
N GLU A 60 -28.79 -9.41 12.52
CA GLU A 60 -28.31 -10.79 12.48
C GLU A 60 -27.35 -11.05 11.31
N LYS A 61 -27.69 -10.54 10.12
CA LYS A 61 -26.83 -10.66 8.92
C LYS A 61 -25.54 -9.86 9.08
N HIS A 62 -25.61 -8.70 9.74
CA HIS A 62 -24.45 -7.88 10.01
C HIS A 62 -23.49 -8.54 11.00
N LEU A 63 -23.97 -9.09 12.12
CA LEU A 63 -23.13 -9.74 13.13
C LEU A 63 -22.27 -10.85 12.52
N LYS A 64 -22.79 -11.57 11.50
CA LYS A 64 -22.05 -12.60 10.74
C LYS A 64 -20.93 -12.07 9.83
N LYS A 65 -20.87 -10.77 9.54
CA LYS A 65 -19.87 -10.15 8.64
C LYS A 65 -19.24 -8.89 9.24
N CYS A 66 -19.53 -8.58 10.50
CA CYS A 66 -19.00 -7.41 11.17
C CYS A 66 -17.48 -7.52 11.25
N ASN A 67 -16.77 -6.44 10.91
CA ASN A 67 -15.32 -6.40 11.01
C ASN A 67 -14.86 -6.48 12.48
N SER A 68 -15.67 -5.98 13.40
CA SER A 68 -15.43 -5.99 14.85
C SER A 68 -15.84 -7.31 15.51
N ARG A 69 -16.32 -8.29 14.73
CA ARG A 69 -16.52 -9.65 15.24
C ARG A 69 -15.17 -10.30 15.52
N GLU A 70 -15.04 -10.93 16.69
CA GLU A 70 -13.90 -11.78 17.01
C GLU A 70 -13.76 -12.91 15.98
N LYS A 71 -12.62 -12.93 15.29
CA LYS A 71 -12.28 -13.98 14.34
C LYS A 71 -11.39 -14.98 15.07
N PRO A 72 -11.61 -16.30 14.88
CA PRO A 72 -10.67 -17.29 15.39
C PRO A 72 -9.28 -16.95 14.85
N ARG A 73 -8.35 -16.74 15.76
CA ARG A 73 -6.94 -16.52 15.42
C ARG A 73 -6.41 -17.80 14.79
N ALA A 74 -5.62 -17.67 13.73
CA ALA A 74 -5.00 -18.83 13.08
C ALA A 74 -4.04 -19.50 14.06
N ALA A 75 -3.80 -20.82 13.92
CA ALA A 75 -2.92 -21.56 14.82
C ALA A 75 -1.47 -21.04 14.85
N TYR A 76 -1.04 -20.38 13.77
CA TYR A 76 0.27 -19.74 13.64
C TYR A 76 0.28 -18.26 14.06
N PHE A 77 -0.85 -17.71 14.51
CA PHE A 77 -0.89 -16.36 15.05
C PHE A 77 -0.53 -16.38 16.52
N VAL A 78 0.55 -15.68 16.85
CA VAL A 78 0.94 -15.38 18.22
C VAL A 78 0.90 -13.87 18.36
N GLU A 79 0.03 -13.38 19.25
CA GLU A 79 -0.09 -11.95 19.52
C GLU A 79 1.25 -11.41 20.04
N ASN A 80 1.68 -10.28 19.51
CA ASN A 80 2.91 -9.59 19.92
C ASN A 80 4.21 -10.41 19.77
N ILE A 81 4.26 -11.43 18.91
CA ILE A 81 5.48 -12.26 18.71
C ILE A 81 6.73 -11.46 18.31
N ASN A 82 6.55 -10.31 17.65
CA ASN A 82 7.64 -9.42 17.23
C ASN A 82 7.72 -8.13 18.06
N ALA A 83 6.96 -8.01 19.15
CA ALA A 83 6.92 -6.79 19.96
C ALA A 83 8.15 -6.62 20.88
N GLY A 84 9.04 -7.61 20.93
CA GLY A 84 10.15 -7.65 21.87
C GLY A 84 9.73 -8.21 23.25
N PRO A 85 10.62 -8.18 24.26
CA PRO A 85 10.30 -8.61 25.61
C PRO A 85 9.14 -7.80 26.18
N ALA A 86 8.15 -8.48 26.78
CA ALA A 86 6.99 -7.85 27.40
C ALA A 86 7.33 -6.98 28.63
N ASP A 87 8.57 -7.03 29.09
CA ASP A 87 9.00 -6.51 30.38
C ASP A 87 9.20 -4.98 30.40
N VAL A 88 9.00 -4.28 29.27
CA VAL A 88 9.30 -2.83 29.16
C VAL A 88 8.15 -2.00 28.57
N ASP A 89 7.08 -2.62 28.08
CA ASP A 89 5.88 -1.87 27.67
C ASP A 89 4.97 -1.72 28.90
N GLU A 90 5.48 -0.98 29.89
CA GLU A 90 4.60 -0.38 30.90
C GLU A 90 3.49 0.35 30.14
N ASN A 91 2.25 0.30 30.63
CA ASN A 91 1.14 1.10 30.10
C ASN A 91 1.46 2.59 30.30
N LEU A 92 2.41 3.11 29.52
CA LEU A 92 2.80 4.49 29.54
C LEU A 92 1.60 5.27 29.02
N PRO A 93 1.13 6.28 29.76
CA PRO A 93 0.02 7.09 29.31
C PRO A 93 0.39 7.69 27.94
N GLN A 94 -0.50 7.53 26.96
CA GLN A 94 -0.33 8.11 25.65
C GLN A 94 -0.52 9.64 25.76
N VAL A 95 0.57 10.35 26.00
CA VAL A 95 0.60 11.81 26.13
C VAL A 95 0.86 12.47 24.78
N GLY A 96 0.12 13.54 24.50
CA GLY A 96 0.34 14.36 23.31
C GLY A 96 1.62 15.18 23.40
N LEU A 97 2.25 15.48 22.26
CA LEU A 97 3.46 16.34 22.21
C LEU A 97 3.26 17.70 22.89
N SER A 98 2.03 18.22 22.91
CA SER A 98 1.67 19.49 23.56
C SER A 98 1.71 19.45 25.09
N GLU A 99 1.73 18.27 25.68
CA GLU A 99 1.74 18.07 27.14
C GLU A 99 3.17 18.09 27.72
N PHE A 100 4.19 18.02 26.85
CA PHE A 100 5.58 18.07 27.26
C PHE A 100 6.02 19.50 27.54
N SER A 101 6.85 19.66 28.57
CA SER A 101 7.48 20.94 28.84
C SER A 101 8.47 21.28 27.73
N ARG A 102 8.73 22.58 27.55
CA ARG A 102 9.75 23.05 26.59
C ARG A 102 11.12 22.41 26.87
N THR A 103 11.49 22.27 28.14
CA THR A 103 12.76 21.69 28.57
C THR A 103 12.87 20.22 28.20
N ASP A 104 11.79 19.45 28.27
CA ASP A 104 11.78 18.04 27.87
C ASP A 104 11.95 17.89 26.36
N LEU A 105 11.28 18.76 25.58
CA LEU A 105 11.41 18.80 24.12
C LEU A 105 12.82 19.22 23.70
N GLU A 106 13.43 20.20 24.37
CA GLU A 106 14.81 20.62 24.12
C GLU A 106 15.79 19.48 24.44
N SER A 107 15.62 18.77 25.56
CA SER A 107 16.43 17.59 25.89
C SER A 107 16.30 16.47 24.85
N LEU A 108 15.10 16.22 24.33
CA LEU A 108 14.89 15.25 23.26
C LEU A 108 15.62 15.67 21.97
N VAL A 109 15.54 16.95 21.60
CA VAL A 109 16.25 17.49 20.44
C VAL A 109 17.76 17.32 20.60
N ASP A 110 18.31 17.57 21.79
CA ASP A 110 19.74 17.43 22.03
C ASP A 110 20.17 15.95 21.94
N LYS A 111 19.38 15.02 22.49
CA LYS A 111 19.62 13.58 22.31
C LYS A 111 19.64 13.19 20.84
N LEU A 112 18.70 13.71 20.05
CA LEU A 112 18.66 13.44 18.60
C LEU A 112 19.90 13.99 17.90
N LYS A 113 20.33 15.22 18.22
CA LYS A 113 21.55 15.82 17.66
C LYS A 113 22.78 15.00 18.01
N THR A 114 22.95 14.61 19.27
CA THR A 114 24.07 13.75 19.70
C THR A 114 24.02 12.38 19.02
N ALA A 115 22.84 11.79 18.85
CA ALA A 115 22.71 10.49 18.18
C ALA A 115 23.10 10.53 16.70
N VAL A 116 23.01 11.70 16.05
CA VAL A 116 23.40 11.86 14.65
C VAL A 116 24.82 12.40 14.46
N GLU A 117 25.48 12.85 15.53
CA GLU A 117 26.89 13.25 15.49
C GLU A 117 27.78 12.08 15.05
N GLY A 118 28.59 12.28 14.03
CA GLY A 118 29.51 11.27 13.50
C GLY A 118 28.90 10.27 12.53
N LEU A 119 27.58 10.30 12.29
CA LEU A 119 27.03 9.65 11.10
C LEU A 119 27.54 10.43 9.87
N GLN A 120 28.06 9.72 8.86
CA GLN A 120 28.31 10.33 7.54
C GLN A 120 26.99 10.32 6.75
N TRP A 121 26.57 11.50 6.27
CA TRP A 121 25.27 11.70 5.61
C TRP A 121 25.38 11.88 4.09
N ASP A 122 26.45 11.39 3.45
CA ASP A 122 26.52 11.42 1.99
C ASP A 122 25.87 10.16 1.42
N VAL A 123 24.54 10.14 1.46
CA VAL A 123 23.76 9.12 0.77
C VAL A 123 23.55 9.60 -0.66
N GLU A 124 24.31 9.04 -1.60
CA GLU A 124 24.15 9.34 -3.02
C GLU A 124 22.81 8.78 -3.52
N ASP A 125 21.98 9.66 -4.08
CA ASP A 125 20.74 9.26 -4.74
C ASP A 125 21.05 8.57 -6.08
N LYS A 126 21.12 7.25 -6.07
CA LYS A 126 21.28 6.44 -7.29
C LYS A 126 19.90 5.99 -7.82
N ILE A 127 19.43 6.63 -8.88
CA ILE A 127 18.19 6.24 -9.58
C ILE A 127 18.55 5.50 -10.87
N LEU A 128 18.34 4.19 -10.90
CA LEU A 128 18.53 3.36 -12.08
C LEU A 128 17.22 3.16 -12.85
N SER A 129 17.32 2.53 -14.01
CA SER A 129 16.17 2.09 -14.80
C SER A 129 16.52 0.81 -15.54
N HIS A 130 15.55 -0.08 -15.72
CA HIS A 130 15.72 -1.34 -16.41
C HIS A 130 14.98 -1.35 -17.75
N LEU A 131 15.60 -1.91 -18.78
CA LEU A 131 15.12 -1.89 -20.17
C LEU A 131 13.69 -2.43 -20.33
N VAL A 132 13.35 -3.49 -19.59
CA VAL A 132 12.02 -4.15 -19.67
C VAL A 132 10.82 -3.22 -19.39
N LEU A 133 11.03 -2.09 -18.70
CA LEU A 133 9.96 -1.12 -18.43
C LEU A 133 9.95 0.08 -19.37
N GLN A 134 10.89 0.22 -20.33
CA GLN A 134 11.00 1.43 -21.15
C GLN A 134 9.74 1.72 -21.97
N ASP A 135 9.12 0.68 -22.55
CA ASP A 135 7.90 0.84 -23.33
C ASP A 135 6.73 1.32 -22.45
N GLU A 136 6.60 0.75 -21.26
CA GLU A 136 5.52 1.09 -20.34
C GLU A 136 5.74 2.47 -19.68
N LEU A 137 7.01 2.86 -19.48
CA LEU A 137 7.41 4.20 -19.06
C LEU A 137 7.17 5.26 -20.14
N SER A 138 7.29 4.92 -21.42
CA SER A 138 7.04 5.86 -22.52
C SER A 138 5.58 5.92 -22.96
N ASN A 139 4.73 5.02 -22.46
CA ASN A 139 3.32 4.93 -22.82
C ASN A 139 2.51 6.16 -22.34
N PRO A 140 1.99 7.01 -23.26
CA PRO A 140 1.27 8.24 -22.90
C PRO A 140 -0.11 7.98 -22.29
N LYS A 141 -0.61 6.73 -22.32
CA LYS A 141 -1.88 6.36 -21.68
C LYS A 141 -1.74 6.21 -20.16
N ASN A 142 -0.51 6.15 -19.64
CA ASN A 142 -0.24 6.03 -18.22
C ASN A 142 -0.33 7.39 -17.53
N GLY A 143 -1.33 7.56 -16.66
CA GLY A 143 -1.43 8.75 -15.80
C GLY A 143 -0.33 8.80 -14.72
N ASP A 144 -0.17 9.96 -14.10
CA ASP A 144 0.92 10.27 -13.15
C ASP A 144 1.10 9.23 -12.04
N SER A 145 -0.01 8.72 -11.49
CA SER A 145 0.02 7.70 -10.45
C SER A 145 0.63 6.38 -10.93
N ALA A 146 0.32 5.95 -12.15
CA ALA A 146 0.91 4.74 -12.72
C ALA A 146 2.40 4.96 -13.03
N HIS A 147 2.72 6.14 -13.58
CA HIS A 147 4.06 6.54 -13.95
C HIS A 147 5.04 6.55 -12.76
N LYS A 148 4.58 7.02 -11.59
CA LYS A 148 5.35 6.95 -10.34
C LYS A 148 5.73 5.51 -9.98
N HIS A 149 4.76 4.59 -10.04
CA HIS A 149 5.00 3.18 -9.71
C HIS A 149 5.95 2.51 -10.70
N LEU A 150 5.83 2.82 -12.00
CA LEU A 150 6.70 2.28 -13.03
C LEU A 150 8.15 2.74 -12.85
N LYS A 151 8.39 4.02 -12.56
CA LYS A 151 9.74 4.54 -12.28
C LYS A 151 10.38 3.85 -11.07
N GLN A 152 9.59 3.63 -10.00
CA GLN A 152 10.05 2.91 -8.82
C GLN A 152 10.43 1.45 -9.16
N GLN A 153 9.59 0.75 -9.91
CA GLN A 153 9.84 -0.64 -10.31
C GLN A 153 11.05 -0.75 -11.23
N ALA A 154 11.19 0.15 -12.20
CA ALA A 154 12.34 0.22 -13.10
C ALA A 154 13.65 0.45 -12.33
N SER A 155 13.65 1.32 -11.32
CA SER A 155 14.82 1.56 -10.48
C SER A 155 15.18 0.34 -9.62
N ILE A 156 14.20 -0.32 -9.00
CA ILE A 156 14.44 -1.55 -8.24
C ILE A 156 15.07 -2.62 -9.14
N LEU A 157 14.54 -2.84 -10.34
CA LEU A 157 15.10 -3.80 -11.29
C LEU A 157 16.50 -3.40 -11.74
N GLY A 158 16.75 -2.12 -12.01
CA GLY A 158 18.07 -1.63 -12.40
C GLY A 158 19.11 -1.87 -11.31
N HIS A 159 18.76 -1.67 -10.04
CA HIS A 159 19.63 -2.01 -8.90
C HIS A 159 19.85 -3.51 -8.74
N LEU A 160 18.81 -4.33 -8.94
CA LEU A 160 18.96 -5.77 -8.92
C LEU A 160 19.89 -6.25 -10.05
N GLU A 161 19.84 -5.63 -11.23
CA GLU A 161 20.73 -5.94 -12.35
C GLU A 161 22.18 -5.50 -12.09
N ASP A 162 22.39 -4.25 -11.65
CA ASP A 162 23.70 -3.68 -11.31
C ASP A 162 24.43 -4.50 -10.24
N LEU A 163 23.69 -5.06 -9.26
CA LEU A 163 24.21 -5.94 -8.22
C LEU A 163 24.33 -7.42 -8.65
N GLY A 164 24.01 -7.76 -9.90
CA GLY A 164 24.00 -9.14 -10.39
C GLY A 164 22.98 -10.04 -9.67
N LEU A 165 21.96 -9.44 -9.08
CA LEU A 165 20.87 -10.11 -8.36
C LEU A 165 19.71 -10.53 -9.27
N LEU A 166 19.54 -9.86 -10.41
CA LEU A 166 18.52 -10.16 -11.40
C LEU A 166 19.00 -11.26 -12.37
N ARG A 167 18.98 -12.52 -11.90
CA ARG A 167 19.35 -13.70 -12.70
C ARG A 167 18.56 -14.95 -12.29
N ARG A 168 18.47 -15.91 -13.21
CA ARG A 168 17.88 -17.24 -12.95
C ARG A 168 18.64 -17.99 -11.85
N GLY A 169 17.98 -19.00 -11.27
CA GLY A 169 18.51 -19.77 -10.14
C GLY A 169 18.38 -19.07 -8.79
N ARG A 170 17.61 -17.99 -8.72
CA ARG A 170 17.30 -17.24 -7.50
C ARG A 170 15.80 -17.29 -7.21
N CYS A 171 15.47 -17.26 -5.92
CA CYS A 171 14.10 -17.14 -5.45
C CYS A 171 13.81 -15.66 -5.12
N PHE A 172 12.74 -15.12 -5.69
CA PHE A 172 12.27 -13.77 -5.42
C PHE A 172 11.01 -13.82 -4.56
N VAL A 173 10.98 -13.04 -3.48
CA VAL A 173 9.83 -12.96 -2.57
C VAL A 173 9.43 -11.49 -2.44
N GLU A 174 8.23 -11.14 -2.92
CA GLU A 174 7.68 -9.79 -2.83
C GLU A 174 6.74 -9.68 -1.62
N PHE A 175 7.21 -9.06 -0.54
CA PHE A 175 6.36 -8.76 0.61
C PHE A 175 5.40 -7.61 0.28
N GLY A 176 4.11 -7.78 0.62
CA GLY A 176 3.11 -6.74 0.38
C GLY A 176 2.79 -6.52 -1.11
N ALA A 177 2.94 -7.56 -1.95
CA ALA A 177 2.90 -7.47 -3.40
C ALA A 177 1.63 -6.81 -4.00
N GLY A 178 0.50 -6.83 -3.29
CA GLY A 178 -0.75 -6.26 -3.77
C GLY A 178 -1.15 -6.86 -5.13
N ARG A 179 -0.99 -6.08 -6.21
CA ARG A 179 -1.25 -6.53 -7.59
C ARG A 179 -0.10 -7.33 -8.23
N GLY A 180 0.99 -7.59 -7.52
CA GLY A 180 2.11 -8.42 -7.98
C GLY A 180 2.94 -7.80 -9.12
N LYS A 181 2.96 -6.48 -9.22
CA LYS A 181 3.59 -5.80 -10.37
C LYS A 181 5.11 -5.93 -10.38
N LEU A 182 5.79 -5.88 -9.22
CA LEU A 182 7.25 -6.02 -9.19
C LEU A 182 7.66 -7.44 -9.60
N SER A 183 7.00 -8.46 -9.04
CA SER A 183 7.20 -9.85 -9.44
C SER A 183 6.96 -10.08 -10.93
N HIS A 184 5.93 -9.46 -11.51
CA HIS A 184 5.67 -9.50 -12.95
C HIS A 184 6.87 -8.95 -13.76
N TRP A 185 7.40 -7.78 -13.40
CA TRP A 185 8.53 -7.20 -14.13
C TRP A 185 9.84 -7.98 -13.96
N ILE A 186 10.09 -8.55 -12.78
CA ILE A 186 11.22 -9.47 -12.57
C ILE A 186 11.11 -10.66 -13.52
N HIS A 187 9.91 -11.24 -13.65
CA HIS A 187 9.67 -12.34 -14.58
C HIS A 187 9.91 -11.94 -16.04
N GLU A 188 9.39 -10.79 -16.48
CA GLU A 188 9.65 -10.30 -17.84
C GLU A 188 11.14 -10.03 -18.12
N ALA A 189 11.86 -9.43 -17.16
CA ALA A 189 13.31 -9.19 -17.30
C ALA A 189 14.11 -10.49 -17.44
N LEU A 190 13.68 -11.56 -16.78
CA LEU A 190 14.34 -12.88 -16.84
C LEU A 190 13.97 -13.68 -18.10
N LYS A 191 12.94 -13.28 -18.86
CA LYS A 191 12.68 -13.81 -20.21
C LYS A 191 13.64 -13.19 -21.23
N THR A 192 13.80 -11.87 -21.20
CA THR A 192 14.64 -11.15 -22.18
C THR A 192 16.11 -11.55 -22.12
N GLN A 193 16.60 -12.07 -20.98
CA GLN A 193 17.95 -12.62 -20.86
C GLN A 193 18.16 -13.96 -21.59
N GLU A 194 17.12 -14.72 -21.92
CA GLU A 194 17.24 -15.94 -22.75
C GLU A 194 17.51 -15.58 -24.21
N ASP A 195 16.83 -14.56 -24.73
CA ASP A 195 16.95 -14.17 -26.14
C ASP A 195 18.35 -13.64 -26.47
N LEU A 196 18.95 -12.87 -25.55
CA LEU A 196 20.30 -12.31 -25.72
C LEU A 196 21.39 -13.40 -25.68
N LYS A 197 21.34 -14.33 -24.70
CA LYS A 197 22.32 -15.43 -24.61
C LYS A 197 22.24 -16.38 -25.79
N THR A 198 21.02 -16.71 -26.22
CA THR A 198 20.82 -17.59 -27.38
C THR A 198 21.41 -16.96 -28.65
N GLN A 199 21.29 -15.63 -28.82
CA GLN A 199 21.89 -14.91 -29.95
C GLN A 199 23.41 -14.78 -29.87
N GLU A 200 23.99 -14.60 -28.68
CA GLU A 200 25.45 -14.56 -28.49
C GLU A 200 26.08 -15.95 -28.70
N ASP A 201 25.43 -17.01 -28.21
CA ASP A 201 25.87 -18.39 -28.41
C ASP A 201 25.81 -18.79 -29.90
N LEU A 202 24.78 -18.36 -30.63
CA LEU A 202 24.64 -18.56 -32.07
C LEU A 202 25.73 -17.84 -32.88
N LYS A 203 26.04 -16.57 -32.55
CA LYS A 203 27.10 -15.80 -33.22
C LYS A 203 28.48 -16.40 -32.99
N THR A 204 28.76 -16.81 -31.75
CA THR A 204 30.04 -17.44 -31.40
C THR A 204 30.25 -18.75 -32.17
N GLN A 205 29.17 -19.51 -32.41
CA GLN A 205 29.22 -20.76 -33.16
C GLN A 205 29.35 -20.56 -34.69
N GLU A 206 28.88 -19.44 -35.24
CA GLU A 206 29.08 -19.05 -36.64
C GLU A 206 30.51 -18.54 -36.90
N ASP A 207 31.07 -17.76 -35.97
CA ASP A 207 32.45 -17.25 -36.05
C ASP A 207 33.47 -18.40 -35.98
N LEU A 208 33.21 -19.43 -35.15
CA LEU A 208 34.03 -20.64 -35.06
C LEU A 208 34.00 -21.47 -36.36
N LYS A 209 32.85 -21.56 -37.04
CA LYS A 209 32.73 -22.28 -38.32
C LYS A 209 33.43 -21.57 -39.47
N THR A 210 33.49 -20.24 -39.43
CA THR A 210 34.11 -19.44 -40.51
C THR A 210 35.64 -19.45 -40.45
N GLN A 211 36.23 -19.81 -39.29
CA GLN A 211 37.68 -19.98 -39.14
C GLN A 211 38.19 -21.39 -39.51
N GLU A 212 37.32 -22.40 -39.64
CA GLU A 212 37.72 -23.77 -40.02
C GLU A 212 37.71 -23.98 -41.56
N ASP A 213 37.18 -23.03 -42.33
CA ASP A 213 37.08 -23.07 -43.80
C ASP A 213 38.11 -22.17 -44.54
N LEU A 214 39.19 -21.75 -43.87
CA LEU A 214 40.34 -20.99 -44.42
C LEU A 214 41.66 -21.74 -44.20
#